data_AF-A0A1G6IHA3-F1
#
_entry.id   AF-A0A1G6IHA3-F1
#
_cell.length_a   1.000
_cell.length_b   1.000
_cell.length_c   1.000
_cell.angle_alpha   90.00
_cell.angle_beta   90.00
_cell.angle_gamma   90.00
#
_symmetry.space_group_name_H-M   'P 1'
#
loop_
_entity.id
_entity.type
_entity.pdbx_description
1 polymer ?
#
loop_
_entity_poly.entity_id
_entity_poly.type
_entity_poly.pdbx_seq_one_letter_code
_entity_poly.pdbx_strand_id
1 'polypeptide(L)'
;MRESVKQQAELVNIQRQQFEDQQRIFEPRFIISNTEVFNVLGQEFDRNSENNHLLTLNQNVFVKVTFNLINFGEEIFDVKIKESGKQLILVKFDHIAIGKIQNIELELTYIQIDLLNREQQLFAEFDMDFMCKNGRKLCKKLRSLIYKRNELQFGAEFFL
;
A
#
# COMPACT_ATOMS: atom_id res chain seq x y z
N MET A 1 -53.76 5.13 2.17
CA MET A 1 -52.89 3.94 2.24
C MET A 1 -51.66 4.03 1.33
N ARG A 2 -51.77 4.31 0.02
CA ARG A 2 -50.60 4.37 -0.88
C ARG A 2 -49.59 5.50 -0.56
N GLU A 3 -50.05 6.65 -0.09
CA GLU A 3 -49.18 7.79 0.26
C GLU A 3 -48.40 7.55 1.56
N SER A 4 -49.03 6.94 2.57
CA SER A 4 -48.36 6.58 3.84
C SER A 4 -47.23 5.56 3.64
N VAL A 5 -47.40 4.62 2.70
CA VAL A 5 -46.35 3.65 2.34
C VAL A 5 -45.20 4.32 1.58
N LYS A 6 -45.48 5.30 0.71
CA LYS A 6 -44.44 6.10 0.04
C LYS A 6 -43.65 6.95 1.03
N GLN A 7 -44.33 7.60 1.97
CA GLN A 7 -43.69 8.39 3.03
C GLN A 7 -42.81 7.52 3.94
N GLN A 8 -43.26 6.30 4.29
CA GLN A 8 -42.41 5.36 5.04
C GLN A 8 -41.18 4.92 4.24
N ALA A 9 -41.31 4.66 2.94
CA ALA A 9 -40.17 4.30 2.09
C ALA A 9 -39.16 5.46 1.96
N GLU A 10 -39.63 6.70 1.78
CA GLU A 10 -38.78 7.88 1.75
C GLU A 10 -38.06 8.11 3.08
N LEU A 11 -38.74 7.96 4.21
CA LEU A 11 -38.14 8.07 5.54
C LEU A 11 -37.05 7.02 5.78
N VAL A 12 -37.27 5.77 5.37
CA VAL A 12 -36.25 4.70 5.46
C VAL A 12 -35.03 5.03 4.60
N ASN A 13 -35.23 5.56 3.40
CA ASN A 13 -34.13 5.98 2.53
C ASN A 13 -33.33 7.13 3.14
N ILE A 14 -34.01 8.13 3.71
CA ILE A 14 -33.35 9.26 4.40
C ILE A 14 -32.56 8.76 5.60
N GLN A 15 -33.13 7.87 6.43
CA GLN A 15 -32.43 7.31 7.59
C GLN A 15 -31.19 6.52 7.18
N ARG A 16 -31.29 5.71 6.11
CA ARG A 16 -30.16 4.98 5.55
C ARG A 16 -29.08 5.93 5.05
N GLN A 17 -29.46 6.98 4.34
CA GLN A 17 -28.51 7.97 3.82
C GLN A 17 -27.82 8.74 4.95
N GLN A 18 -28.56 9.18 5.97
CA GLN A 18 -28.00 9.80 7.16
C GLN A 18 -27.02 8.88 7.91
N PHE A 19 -27.35 7.59 7.99
CA PHE A 19 -26.47 6.60 8.59
C PHE A 19 -25.18 6.40 7.77
N GLU A 20 -25.30 6.30 6.44
CA GLU A 20 -24.13 6.20 5.54
C GLU A 20 -23.26 7.46 5.61
N ASP A 21 -23.85 8.66 5.67
CA ASP A 21 -23.13 9.93 5.78
C ASP A 21 -22.43 10.07 7.13
N GLN A 22 -23.06 9.64 8.24
CA GLN A 22 -22.40 9.56 9.54
C GLN A 22 -21.20 8.61 9.51
N GLN A 23 -21.33 7.45 8.84
CA GLN A 23 -20.22 6.51 8.71
C GLN A 23 -19.05 7.07 7.88
N ARG A 24 -19.33 7.90 6.85
CA ARG A 24 -18.28 8.56 6.06
C ARG A 24 -17.47 9.59 6.86
N ILE A 25 -18.10 10.24 7.84
CA ILE A 25 -17.39 11.17 8.74
C ILE A 25 -16.29 10.45 9.53
N PHE A 26 -16.52 9.17 9.87
CA PHE A 26 -15.59 8.33 10.62
C PHE A 26 -14.70 7.45 9.74
N GLU A 27 -14.55 7.75 8.45
CA GLU A 27 -13.59 7.01 7.64
C GLU A 27 -12.14 7.37 8.03
N PRO A 28 -11.24 6.37 8.14
CA PRO A 28 -9.84 6.63 8.40
C PRO A 28 -9.23 7.41 7.24
N ARG A 29 -8.37 8.37 7.60
CA ARG A 29 -7.70 9.27 6.65
C ARG A 29 -6.22 9.09 6.82
N PHE A 30 -5.55 8.68 5.75
CA PHE A 30 -4.12 8.42 5.80
C PHE A 30 -3.35 9.52 5.10
N ILE A 31 -2.22 9.89 5.69
CA ILE A 31 -1.17 10.64 5.02
C ILE A 31 0.05 9.74 4.96
N ILE A 32 0.68 9.67 3.80
CA ILE A 32 1.98 9.03 3.63
C ILE A 32 3.06 10.10 3.61
N SER A 33 4.14 9.89 4.37
CA SER A 33 5.28 10.80 4.41
C SER A 33 6.60 10.05 4.48
N ASN A 34 7.71 10.77 4.24
CA ASN A 34 9.09 10.28 4.33
C ASN A 34 9.31 8.97 3.57
N THR A 35 8.86 8.93 2.32
CA THR A 35 8.98 7.75 1.49
C THR A 35 10.37 7.67 0.88
N GLU A 36 11.04 6.55 1.11
CA GLU A 36 12.36 6.26 0.60
C GLU A 36 12.32 4.93 -0.14
N VAL A 37 13.05 4.87 -1.26
CA VAL A 37 13.16 3.67 -2.08
C VAL A 37 14.64 3.32 -2.19
N PHE A 38 14.98 2.12 -1.76
CA PHE A 38 16.33 1.60 -1.75
C PHE A 38 16.48 0.49 -2.78
N ASN A 39 17.58 0.56 -3.53
CA ASN A 39 18.03 -0.51 -4.39
C ASN A 39 19.07 -1.34 -3.61
N VAL A 40 18.72 -2.59 -3.29
CA VAL A 40 19.57 -3.51 -2.52
C VAL A 40 20.18 -4.52 -3.48
N LEU A 41 21.51 -4.56 -3.57
CA LEU A 41 22.22 -5.56 -4.36
C LEU A 41 22.16 -6.92 -3.65
N GLY A 42 21.52 -7.91 -4.29
CA GLY A 42 21.58 -9.31 -3.88
C GLY A 42 22.83 -10.00 -4.44
N GLN A 43 23.57 -10.73 -3.60
CA GLN A 43 24.52 -11.75 -4.06
C GLN A 43 23.78 -13.10 -4.12
N GLU A 44 23.66 -13.69 -5.31
CA GLU A 44 23.42 -15.13 -5.42
C GLU A 44 24.73 -15.86 -5.12
N PHE A 45 24.76 -16.64 -4.03
CA PHE A 45 25.84 -17.60 -3.76
C PHE A 45 25.50 -18.93 -4.45
N ASP A 46 25.85 -19.07 -5.73
CA ASP A 46 25.91 -20.40 -6.34
C ASP A 46 27.22 -21.08 -5.93
N ARG A 47 27.13 -22.01 -4.98
CA ARG A 47 28.21 -22.98 -4.73
C ARG A 47 28.17 -24.06 -5.80
N ASN A 48 28.82 -23.83 -6.94
CA ASN A 48 29.27 -24.90 -7.82
C ASN A 48 30.76 -24.72 -8.11
N SER A 49 31.56 -25.43 -7.32
CA SER A 49 32.99 -25.61 -7.53
C SER A 49 33.20 -26.55 -8.72
N GLU A 50 33.33 -26.02 -9.94
CA GLU A 50 34.04 -26.77 -11.00
C GLU A 50 34.41 -26.00 -12.27
N ASN A 51 33.96 -24.76 -12.49
CA ASN A 51 34.36 -24.01 -13.69
C ASN A 51 34.86 -22.60 -13.37
N ASN A 52 36.14 -22.35 -13.67
CA ASN A 52 36.86 -21.08 -13.54
C ASN A 52 36.47 -20.02 -14.59
N HIS A 53 35.21 -20.03 -15.03
CA HIS A 53 34.65 -18.96 -15.84
C HIS A 53 33.75 -18.10 -14.96
N LEU A 54 34.30 -16.96 -14.51
CA LEU A 54 33.57 -15.85 -13.91
C LEU A 54 32.59 -15.28 -14.96
N LEU A 55 31.42 -15.89 -15.07
CA LEU A 55 30.27 -15.30 -15.74
C LEU A 55 29.06 -15.50 -14.85
N THR A 56 28.64 -14.44 -14.16
CA THR A 56 27.20 -14.12 -14.06
C THR A 56 27.00 -12.67 -13.61
N LEU A 57 26.60 -11.85 -14.58
CA LEU A 57 26.06 -10.49 -14.49
C LEU A 57 24.68 -10.41 -13.78
N ASN A 58 24.39 -11.31 -12.84
CA ASN A 58 23.09 -11.37 -12.18
C ASN A 58 23.16 -10.75 -10.78
N GLN A 59 23.49 -9.46 -10.71
CA GLN A 59 23.20 -8.70 -9.49
C GLN A 59 21.68 -8.46 -9.46
N ASN A 60 20.94 -9.33 -8.78
CA ASN A 60 19.52 -9.11 -8.52
C ASN A 60 19.41 -7.84 -7.68
N VAL A 61 18.96 -6.74 -8.29
CA VAL A 61 18.68 -5.49 -7.58
C VAL A 61 17.26 -5.59 -7.03
N PHE A 62 17.15 -5.78 -5.72
CA PHE A 62 15.88 -5.79 -5.02
C PHE A 62 15.47 -4.37 -4.65
N VAL A 63 14.17 -4.16 -4.54
CA VAL A 63 13.62 -2.86 -4.15
C VAL A 63 13.07 -2.95 -2.74
N LYS A 64 13.49 -2.06 -1.85
CA LYS A 64 12.90 -1.87 -0.53
C LYS A 64 12.25 -0.49 -0.48
N VAL A 65 11.00 -0.42 -0.06
CA VAL A 65 10.25 0.83 0.10
C VAL A 65 9.96 1.04 1.57
N THR A 66 10.32 2.18 2.11
CA THR A 66 9.96 2.58 3.48
C THR A 66 9.14 3.85 3.45
N PHE A 67 8.11 3.94 4.28
CA PHE A 67 7.33 5.17 4.43
C PHE A 67 6.64 5.24 5.79
N ASN A 68 6.25 6.44 6.18
CA ASN A 68 5.42 6.68 7.35
C ASN A 68 3.95 6.76 6.94
N LEU A 69 3.10 5.97 7.59
CA LEU A 69 1.65 6.05 7.48
C LEU A 69 1.09 6.77 8.72
N ILE A 70 0.39 7.88 8.50
CA ILE A 70 -0.20 8.69 9.57
C ILE A 70 -1.72 8.62 9.46
N ASN A 71 -2.39 8.11 10.50
CA ASN A 71 -3.85 8.04 10.54
C ASN A 71 -4.43 9.29 11.22
N PHE A 72 -5.16 10.12 10.50
CA PHE A 72 -5.88 11.30 11.00
C PHE A 72 -7.39 11.08 11.15
N GLY A 73 -7.90 9.91 10.76
CA GLY A 73 -9.33 9.59 10.87
C GLY A 73 -9.62 8.72 12.09
N GLU A 74 -10.53 7.76 11.95
CA GLU A 74 -10.89 6.82 13.02
C GLU A 74 -9.80 5.77 13.28
N GLU A 75 -9.78 5.19 14.48
CA GLU A 75 -8.93 4.03 14.82
C GLU A 75 -9.23 2.84 13.91
N ILE A 76 -8.17 2.14 13.52
CA ILE A 76 -8.25 0.95 12.66
C ILE A 76 -7.53 -0.22 13.28
N PHE A 77 -8.01 -1.42 12.95
CA PHE A 77 -7.56 -2.68 13.48
C PHE A 77 -7.28 -3.66 12.34
N ASP A 78 -6.43 -4.64 12.65
CA ASP A 78 -6.17 -5.81 11.80
C ASP A 78 -5.72 -5.42 10.37
N VAL A 79 -4.86 -4.39 10.31
CA VAL A 79 -4.35 -3.79 9.08
C VAL A 79 -3.43 -4.78 8.37
N LYS A 80 -3.68 -5.01 7.09
CA LYS A 80 -2.90 -5.89 6.21
C LYS A 80 -2.56 -5.14 4.94
N ILE A 81 -1.28 -5.11 4.60
CA ILE A 81 -0.81 -4.58 3.32
C ILE A 81 -0.34 -5.76 2.49
N LYS A 82 -0.94 -5.90 1.31
CA LYS A 82 -0.63 -6.93 0.32
C LYS A 82 -0.33 -6.29 -1.02
N GLU A 83 0.42 -6.98 -1.85
CA GLU A 83 0.59 -6.55 -3.23
C GLU A 83 -0.72 -6.71 -4.02
N SER A 84 -1.07 -5.70 -4.81
CA SER A 84 -2.29 -5.69 -5.63
C SER A 84 -2.38 -6.93 -6.51
N GLY A 85 -3.49 -7.67 -6.41
CA GLY A 85 -3.72 -8.90 -7.18
C GLY A 85 -2.97 -10.15 -6.70
N LYS A 86 -2.12 -10.05 -5.66
CA LYS A 86 -1.49 -11.22 -5.01
C LYS A 86 -2.10 -11.49 -3.64
N GLN A 87 -1.98 -12.74 -3.18
CA GLN A 87 -2.42 -13.13 -1.83
C GLN A 87 -1.34 -12.90 -0.76
N LEU A 88 -0.12 -12.53 -1.17
CA LEU A 88 1.01 -12.35 -0.27
C LEU A 88 0.82 -11.09 0.59
N ILE A 89 0.68 -11.27 1.89
CA ILE A 89 0.69 -10.18 2.87
C ILE A 89 2.14 -9.81 3.12
N LEU A 90 2.49 -8.56 2.86
CA LEU A 90 3.83 -8.01 3.08
C LEU A 90 4.01 -7.57 4.53
N VAL A 91 2.99 -6.90 5.08
CA VAL A 91 3.04 -6.35 6.45
C VAL A 91 1.66 -6.46 7.12
N LYS A 92 1.67 -6.70 8.43
CA LYS A 92 0.47 -6.71 9.27
C LYS A 92 0.67 -5.85 10.53
N PHE A 93 -0.36 -5.09 10.90
CA PHE A 93 -0.43 -4.39 12.18
C PHE A 93 -1.77 -4.70 12.86
N ASP A 94 -1.76 -4.89 14.17
CA ASP A 94 -3.01 -5.19 14.88
C ASP A 94 -3.85 -3.94 15.12
N HIS A 95 -3.23 -2.76 15.27
CA HIS A 95 -3.93 -1.52 15.57
C HIS A 95 -3.12 -0.28 15.15
N ILE A 96 -3.78 0.71 14.55
CA ILE A 96 -3.22 2.04 14.29
C ILE A 96 -4.19 3.09 14.84
N ALA A 97 -3.77 3.73 15.94
CA ALA A 97 -4.56 4.76 16.62
C ALA A 97 -4.58 6.09 15.85
N ILE A 98 -5.51 6.96 16.22
CA ILE A 98 -5.62 8.32 15.68
C ILE A 98 -4.37 9.14 16.03
N GLY A 99 -3.85 9.87 15.06
CA GLY A 99 -2.66 10.71 15.16
C GLY A 99 -1.35 9.94 15.29
N LYS A 100 -1.37 8.60 15.23
CA LYS A 100 -0.15 7.79 15.29
C LYS A 100 0.51 7.69 13.92
N ILE A 101 1.84 7.77 13.96
CA ILE A 101 2.72 7.52 12.84
C ILE A 101 3.16 6.07 12.95
N GLN A 102 2.89 5.29 11.91
CA GLN A 102 3.35 3.93 11.75
C GLN A 102 4.43 3.89 10.67
N ASN A 103 5.63 3.47 11.01
CA ASN A 103 6.67 3.21 10.01
C ASN A 103 6.36 1.88 9.33
N ILE A 104 6.39 1.87 8.00
CA ILE A 104 6.09 0.74 7.14
C ILE A 104 7.31 0.47 6.26
N GLU A 105 7.74 -0.78 6.25
CA GLU A 105 8.83 -1.29 5.43
C GLU A 105 8.31 -2.42 4.54
N LEU A 106 8.51 -2.29 3.23
CA LEU A 106 8.07 -3.25 2.22
C LEU A 106 9.29 -3.74 1.44
N GLU A 107 9.59 -5.03 1.55
CA GLU A 107 10.62 -5.69 0.76
C GLU A 107 10.01 -6.28 -0.52
N LEU A 108 10.35 -5.71 -1.68
CA LEU A 108 9.83 -6.09 -2.98
C LEU A 108 10.87 -6.94 -3.73
N THR A 109 11.23 -8.07 -3.14
CA THR A 109 12.29 -8.97 -3.62
C THR A 109 12.00 -9.62 -4.98
N TYR A 110 10.77 -9.54 -5.46
CA TYR A 110 10.36 -10.08 -6.77
C TYR A 110 10.55 -9.06 -7.92
N ILE A 111 10.85 -7.79 -7.62
CA ILE A 111 11.01 -6.76 -8.64
C ILE A 111 12.45 -6.77 -9.13
N GLN A 112 12.64 -7.01 -10.43
CA GLN A 112 13.93 -6.91 -11.10
C GLN A 112 14.02 -5.58 -11.85
N ILE A 113 15.09 -4.82 -11.59
CA ILE A 113 15.39 -3.57 -12.29
C ILE A 113 16.28 -3.86 -13.51
N ASP A 114 15.90 -3.34 -14.68
CA ASP A 114 16.73 -3.38 -15.87
C ASP A 114 17.60 -2.11 -15.94
N LEU A 115 18.85 -2.27 -15.53
CA LEU A 115 19.84 -1.18 -15.50
C LEU A 115 20.30 -0.74 -16.89
N LEU A 116 19.88 -1.35 -17.99
CA LEU A 116 20.21 -0.93 -19.36
C LEU A 116 19.07 -0.14 -19.99
N ASN A 117 17.84 -0.34 -19.52
CA ASN A 117 16.70 0.42 -19.98
C ASN A 117 16.74 1.88 -19.47
N ARG A 118 16.75 2.85 -20.40
CA ARG A 118 16.82 4.29 -20.11
C ARG A 118 15.45 4.93 -19.89
N GLU A 119 14.38 4.23 -20.20
CA GLU A 119 13.00 4.70 -20.10
C GLU A 119 12.20 3.96 -19.03
N GLN A 120 12.82 2.99 -18.33
CA GLN A 120 12.13 2.17 -17.36
C GLN A 120 11.57 3.03 -16.23
N GLN A 121 10.26 2.85 -16.01
CA GLN A 121 9.53 3.35 -14.86
C GLN A 121 8.82 2.18 -14.21
N LEU A 122 9.03 1.98 -12.92
CA LEU A 122 8.38 0.91 -12.16
C LEU A 122 7.49 1.52 -11.08
N PHE A 123 6.26 1.04 -11.00
CA PHE A 123 5.32 1.34 -9.94
C PHE A 123 5.05 0.07 -9.14
N ALA A 124 4.93 0.22 -7.82
CA ALA A 124 4.39 -0.80 -6.95
C ALA A 124 2.98 -0.41 -6.53
N GLU A 125 2.06 -1.38 -6.62
CA GLU A 125 0.68 -1.22 -6.19
C GLU A 125 0.38 -2.16 -5.03
N PHE A 126 -0.24 -1.63 -3.98
CA PHE A 126 -0.58 -2.37 -2.77
C PHE A 126 -2.04 -2.15 -2.42
N ASP A 127 -2.68 -3.20 -1.93
CA ASP A 127 -3.98 -3.13 -1.30
C ASP A 127 -3.78 -3.13 0.22
N MET A 128 -4.36 -2.15 0.90
CA MET A 128 -4.39 -2.02 2.34
C MET A 128 -5.80 -2.35 2.86
N ASP A 129 -5.95 -3.53 3.45
CA ASP A 129 -7.18 -3.99 4.08
C ASP A 129 -7.14 -3.70 5.58
N PHE A 130 -8.23 -3.18 6.15
CA PHE A 130 -8.34 -2.92 7.58
C PHE A 130 -9.80 -2.88 8.06
N MET A 131 -9.98 -2.95 9.37
CA MET A 131 -11.27 -2.83 10.04
C MET A 131 -11.33 -1.53 10.83
N CYS A 132 -12.35 -0.71 10.59
CA CYS A 132 -12.58 0.51 11.36
C CYS A 132 -13.18 0.16 12.73
N LYS A 133 -13.08 1.07 13.70
CA LYS A 133 -13.65 0.90 15.04
C LYS A 133 -15.16 0.59 15.03
N ASN A 134 -15.89 1.15 14.05
CA ASN A 134 -17.30 0.83 13.83
C ASN A 134 -17.58 -0.57 13.23
N GLY A 135 -16.55 -1.40 13.03
CA GLY A 135 -16.65 -2.75 12.48
C GLY A 135 -16.63 -2.84 10.94
N ARG A 136 -16.63 -1.71 10.23
CA ARG A 136 -16.60 -1.68 8.76
C ARG A 136 -15.23 -2.11 8.24
N LYS A 137 -15.23 -3.07 7.31
CA LYS A 137 -14.02 -3.46 6.57
C LYS A 137 -13.85 -2.56 5.35
N LEU A 138 -12.67 -1.99 5.20
CA LEU A 138 -12.31 -1.14 4.08
C LEU A 138 -11.02 -1.63 3.43
N CYS A 139 -10.90 -1.33 2.14
CA CYS A 139 -9.72 -1.58 1.34
C CYS A 139 -9.32 -0.26 0.67
N LYS A 140 -8.05 0.14 0.80
CA LYS A 140 -7.49 1.32 0.12
C LYS A 140 -6.34 0.88 -0.75
N LYS A 141 -6.22 1.48 -1.94
CA LYS A 141 -5.11 1.22 -2.84
C LYS A 141 -4.00 2.22 -2.60
N LEU A 142 -2.77 1.72 -2.54
CA LEU A 142 -1.55 2.51 -2.49
C LEU A 142 -0.79 2.27 -3.77
N ARG A 143 -0.30 3.34 -4.40
CA ARG A 143 0.56 3.24 -5.57
C ARG A 143 1.78 4.11 -5.33
N SER A 144 2.97 3.54 -5.53
CA SER A 144 4.24 4.24 -5.36
C SER A 144 5.08 4.08 -6.61
N LEU A 145 5.66 5.18 -7.11
CA LEU A 145 6.77 5.11 -8.05
C LEU A 145 8.00 4.59 -7.30
N ILE A 146 8.59 3.51 -7.78
CA ILE A 146 9.73 2.85 -7.13
C ILE A 146 11.02 2.93 -7.96
N TYR A 147 10.92 3.08 -9.29
CA TYR A 147 12.10 3.26 -10.13
C TYR A 147 11.81 4.22 -11.28
N LYS A 148 12.69 5.21 -11.47
CA LYS A 148 12.75 6.07 -12.67
C LYS A 148 14.17 6.54 -12.87
N ARG A 149 14.84 6.04 -13.92
CA ARG A 149 16.29 6.21 -14.10
C ARG A 149 16.76 7.65 -14.38
N ASN A 150 15.92 8.46 -15.02
CA ASN A 150 16.32 9.80 -15.50
C ASN A 150 16.08 10.93 -14.47
N GLU A 151 15.65 10.59 -13.26
CA GLU A 151 15.54 11.53 -12.14
C GLU A 151 16.36 10.99 -10.98
N LEU A 152 17.19 11.84 -10.36
CA LEU A 152 17.80 11.54 -9.06
C LEU A 152 16.64 11.29 -8.09
N GLN A 153 16.41 10.02 -7.75
CA GLN A 153 15.25 9.61 -6.96
C GLN A 153 15.36 10.10 -5.52
N PHE A 154 14.79 11.28 -5.26
CA PHE A 154 14.29 11.67 -3.96
C PHE A 154 12.82 12.05 -4.13
N GLY A 155 11.91 11.08 -4.02
CA GLY A 155 10.47 11.38 -3.95
C GLY A 155 9.57 10.32 -4.60
N ALA A 156 8.66 9.77 -3.80
CA ALA A 156 7.46 9.11 -4.30
C ALA A 156 6.36 10.17 -4.48
N GLU A 157 5.76 10.24 -5.67
CA GLU A 157 4.55 11.03 -5.91
C GLU A 157 3.31 10.23 -5.49
N PHE A 158 2.49 10.80 -4.62
CA PHE A 158 1.25 10.19 -4.11
C PHE A 158 0.01 10.81 -4.78
N PHE A 159 -0.93 9.96 -5.22
CA PHE A 159 -2.29 10.37 -5.56
C PHE A 159 -3.24 9.94 -4.43
N LEU A 160 -3.99 10.93 -3.90
CA LEU A 160 -5.02 10.78 -2.85
C LEU A 160 -6.29 10.12 -3.37
#